data_AF-R7BD89-F1
#
_entry.id   AF-R7BD89-F1
#
_cell.length_a   1.000
_cell.length_b   1.000
_cell.length_c   1.000
_cell.angle_alpha   90.00
_cell.angle_beta   90.00
_cell.angle_gamma   90.00
#
_symmetry.space_group_name_H-M   'P 1'
#
loop_
_entity.id
_entity.type
_entity.pdbx_description
1 polymer ?
#
loop_
_entity_poly.entity_id
_entity_poly.type
_entity_poly.pdbx_seq_one_letter_code
_entity_poly.pdbx_strand_id
1 'polypeptide(L)'
;MQNLKSNIDHYMELKGIRMYSHLLVDIAHELGIKGQEAYKFANREKSNFSKMLKGERPLKYEFIIPLEKIFGISLARLLYEDAYKLPVEKENVPFNKGFRYYAYLDDPELYKNEFDLLLTKDGKSILTQTDEFGKTFLDYIVEYRSINGVKYLHDVYGIKLKWYHNQFEFKKDKGMIWIHFENCIEFARLVASMNDVELFNDIYDSYNMFFTNGHYAAESCIFCQGEYLEIILDNDDLFHSIFEIKPYELKLDSIGKREKQVDSITYHSINPIINNCLRYALKHLDKYKHRAIDILKFGINYNKKVASNICYDNHYVCNELGALKNFKDDDFYELIIFTDVETNDSEIQALIHQLPKFNKLR
;
A
#
# COMPACT_ATOMS: atom_id res chain seq x y z
N MET A 1 2.88 3.39 28.91
CA MET A 1 1.60 3.09 29.61
C MET A 1 1.23 4.08 30.72
N GLN A 2 2.11 5.00 31.15
CA GLN A 2 1.78 6.04 32.14
C GLN A 2 0.60 6.95 31.73
N ASN A 3 0.38 7.09 30.41
CA ASN A 3 -0.67 7.92 29.81
C ASN A 3 -2.08 7.31 29.89
N LEU A 4 -2.19 5.97 29.95
CA LEU A 4 -3.49 5.28 29.98
C LEU A 4 -4.28 5.64 31.23
N LYS A 5 -3.63 5.68 32.40
CA LYS A 5 -4.28 6.07 33.65
C LYS A 5 -4.78 7.52 33.58
N SER A 6 -3.92 8.45 33.17
CA SER A 6 -4.26 9.87 33.10
C SER A 6 -5.42 10.14 32.14
N ASN A 7 -5.45 9.46 30.98
CA ASN A 7 -6.54 9.57 30.03
C ASN A 7 -7.83 8.95 30.57
N ILE A 8 -7.78 7.76 31.18
CA ILE A 8 -8.97 7.15 31.81
C ILE A 8 -9.52 8.05 32.92
N ASP A 9 -8.67 8.64 33.76
CA ASP A 9 -9.10 9.57 34.81
C ASP A 9 -9.82 10.78 34.24
N HIS A 10 -9.27 11.37 33.17
CA HIS A 10 -9.88 12.49 32.47
C HIS A 10 -11.27 12.15 31.90
N TYR A 11 -11.40 11.01 31.22
CA TYR A 11 -12.69 10.63 30.63
C TYR A 11 -13.70 10.16 31.68
N MET A 12 -13.26 9.58 32.80
CA MET A 12 -14.12 9.32 33.95
C MET A 12 -14.70 10.62 34.53
N GLU A 13 -13.90 11.68 34.62
CA GLU A 13 -14.37 13.00 35.04
C GLU A 13 -15.42 13.56 34.08
N LEU A 14 -15.15 13.53 32.77
CA LEU A 14 -16.10 14.00 31.74
C LEU A 14 -17.42 13.22 31.74
N LYS A 15 -17.39 11.91 32.02
CA LYS A 15 -18.57 11.05 32.08
C LYS A 15 -19.22 11.00 33.47
N GLY A 16 -18.68 11.70 34.46
CA GLY A 16 -19.20 11.72 35.83
C GLY A 16 -19.00 10.40 36.62
N ILE A 17 -18.07 9.54 36.20
CA ILE A 17 -17.78 8.25 36.84
C ILE A 17 -16.82 8.48 38.01
N ARG A 18 -17.34 8.37 39.24
CA ARG A 18 -16.61 8.80 40.45
C ARG A 18 -15.51 7.84 40.93
N MET A 19 -15.55 6.57 40.54
CA MET A 19 -14.63 5.54 41.07
C MET A 19 -14.33 4.48 40.01
N TYR A 20 -13.12 3.92 40.03
CA TYR A 20 -12.78 2.81 39.12
C TYR A 20 -13.65 1.56 39.34
N SER A 21 -14.19 1.36 40.55
CA SER A 21 -15.15 0.28 40.79
C SER A 21 -16.47 0.51 40.05
N HIS A 22 -16.89 1.77 39.85
CA HIS A 22 -18.06 2.07 39.01
C HIS A 22 -17.72 1.84 37.54
N LEU A 23 -16.55 2.29 37.08
CA LEU A 23 -16.08 2.00 35.73
C LEU A 23 -16.04 0.48 35.46
N LEU A 24 -15.56 -0.32 36.41
CA LEU A 24 -15.53 -1.79 36.28
C LEU A 24 -16.94 -2.41 36.29
N VAL A 25 -17.91 -1.81 36.97
CA VAL A 25 -19.32 -2.23 36.90
C VAL A 25 -19.91 -1.88 35.54
N ASP A 26 -19.62 -0.69 35.00
CA ASP A 26 -20.03 -0.30 33.65
C ASP A 26 -19.40 -1.21 32.60
N ILE A 27 -18.12 -1.57 32.77
CA ILE A 27 -17.44 -2.57 31.95
C ILE A 27 -18.16 -3.92 32.02
N ALA A 28 -18.53 -4.37 33.22
CA ALA A 28 -19.25 -5.63 33.40
C ALA A 28 -20.60 -5.63 32.67
N HIS A 29 -21.34 -4.51 32.73
CA HIS A 29 -22.61 -4.36 32.03
C HIS A 29 -22.43 -4.44 30.51
N GLU A 30 -21.40 -3.79 29.96
CA GLU A 30 -21.06 -3.89 28.53
C GLU A 30 -20.63 -5.29 28.10
N LEU A 31 -20.08 -6.07 29.03
CA LEU A 31 -19.79 -7.50 28.85
C LEU A 31 -21.01 -8.41 29.03
N GLY A 32 -22.20 -7.85 29.25
CA GLY A 32 -23.44 -8.60 29.43
C GLY A 32 -23.64 -9.19 30.84
N ILE A 33 -22.76 -8.88 31.79
CA ILE A 33 -22.88 -9.30 33.19
C ILE A 33 -23.85 -8.37 33.89
N LYS A 34 -24.93 -8.91 34.47
CA LYS A 34 -26.03 -8.13 35.06
C LYS A 34 -26.17 -8.34 36.56
N GLY A 35 -26.77 -7.36 37.24
CA GLY A 35 -27.15 -7.46 38.65
C GLY A 35 -25.95 -7.60 39.60
N GLN A 36 -26.10 -8.39 40.66
CA GLN A 36 -25.07 -8.55 41.70
C GLN A 36 -23.75 -9.15 41.18
N GLU A 37 -23.78 -9.86 40.05
CA GLU A 37 -22.57 -10.43 39.44
C GLU A 37 -21.65 -9.35 38.86
N ALA A 38 -22.18 -8.21 38.42
CA ALA A 38 -21.36 -7.08 37.95
C ALA A 38 -20.50 -6.50 39.07
N TYR A 39 -21.05 -6.40 40.28
CA TYR A 39 -20.32 -5.94 41.47
C TYR A 39 -19.27 -6.96 41.94
N LYS A 40 -19.57 -8.26 41.84
CA LYS A 40 -18.59 -9.32 42.12
C LYS A 40 -17.44 -9.31 41.12
N PHE A 41 -17.75 -9.12 39.84
CA PHE A 41 -16.75 -8.94 38.78
C PHE A 41 -15.84 -7.73 39.09
N ALA A 42 -16.42 -6.57 39.37
CA ALA A 42 -15.66 -5.37 39.67
C ALA A 42 -14.73 -5.55 40.89
N ASN A 43 -15.20 -6.23 41.94
CA ASN A 43 -14.38 -6.55 43.10
C ASN A 43 -13.21 -7.49 42.79
N ARG A 44 -13.43 -8.51 41.95
CA ARG A 44 -12.36 -9.44 41.51
C ARG A 44 -11.32 -8.74 40.64
N GLU A 45 -11.76 -7.86 39.75
CA GLU A 45 -10.89 -7.22 38.76
C GLU A 45 -10.16 -5.98 39.27
N LYS A 46 -10.58 -5.40 40.40
CA LYS A 46 -10.03 -4.14 40.94
C LYS A 46 -8.50 -4.11 41.03
N SER A 47 -7.89 -5.16 41.59
CA SER A 47 -6.43 -5.23 41.75
C SER A 47 -5.72 -5.39 40.39
N ASN A 48 -6.27 -6.24 39.52
CA ASN A 48 -5.73 -6.46 38.18
C ASN A 48 -5.80 -5.19 37.34
N PHE A 49 -6.94 -4.50 37.36
CA PHE A 49 -7.17 -3.25 36.64
C PHE A 49 -6.22 -2.15 37.11
N SER A 50 -6.00 -2.02 38.43
CA SER A 50 -5.01 -1.06 38.95
C SER A 50 -3.59 -1.31 38.42
N LYS A 51 -3.18 -2.57 38.30
CA LYS A 51 -1.88 -2.94 37.68
C LYS A 51 -1.83 -2.61 36.19
N MET A 52 -2.95 -2.73 35.47
CA MET A 52 -3.05 -2.34 34.05
C MET A 52 -2.87 -0.84 33.88
N LEU A 53 -3.54 -0.03 34.71
CA LEU A 53 -3.42 1.43 34.67
C LEU A 53 -1.98 1.91 34.94
N LYS A 54 -1.24 1.19 35.79
CA LYS A 54 0.17 1.48 36.09
C LYS A 54 1.14 0.95 35.02
N GLY A 55 0.66 0.20 34.04
CA GLY A 55 1.48 -0.46 33.03
C GLY A 55 2.26 -1.67 33.54
N GLU A 56 1.96 -2.17 34.75
CA GLU A 56 2.55 -3.39 35.30
C GLU A 56 1.97 -4.65 34.63
N ARG A 57 0.81 -4.52 33.96
CA ARG A 57 0.17 -5.57 33.16
C ARG A 57 -0.43 -4.96 31.89
N PRO A 58 -0.52 -5.73 30.79
CA PRO A 58 -1.26 -5.29 29.62
C PRO A 58 -2.74 -5.14 29.96
N LEU A 59 -3.40 -4.14 29.35
CA LEU A 59 -4.85 -3.98 29.45
C LEU A 59 -5.52 -5.25 28.89
N LYS A 60 -6.48 -5.80 29.65
CA LYS A 60 -7.25 -6.94 29.19
C LYS A 60 -8.05 -6.57 27.94
N TYR A 61 -7.98 -7.45 26.95
CA TYR A 61 -8.71 -7.30 25.70
C TYR A 61 -10.23 -7.12 25.92
N GLU A 62 -10.81 -7.89 26.85
CA GLU A 62 -12.24 -7.79 27.18
C GLU A 62 -12.65 -6.42 27.73
N PHE A 63 -11.72 -5.57 28.17
CA PHE A 63 -12.05 -4.24 28.70
C PHE A 63 -11.99 -3.15 27.63
N ILE A 64 -11.36 -3.43 26.48
CA ILE A 64 -11.13 -2.44 25.43
C ILE A 64 -12.47 -1.90 24.90
N ILE A 65 -13.32 -2.79 24.38
CA ILE A 65 -14.63 -2.42 23.82
C ILE A 65 -15.51 -1.72 24.85
N PRO A 66 -15.66 -2.23 26.08
CA PRO A 66 -16.37 -1.50 27.12
C PRO A 66 -15.83 -0.10 27.40
N LEU A 67 -14.51 0.07 27.52
CA LEU A 67 -13.89 1.38 27.77
C LEU A 67 -14.15 2.36 26.63
N GLU A 68 -14.04 1.90 25.37
CA GLU A 68 -14.31 2.73 24.20
C GLU A 68 -15.79 3.18 24.17
N LYS A 69 -16.74 2.29 24.49
CA LYS A 69 -18.16 2.64 24.56
C LYS A 69 -18.50 3.60 25.69
N ILE A 70 -17.96 3.35 26.87
CA ILE A 70 -18.20 4.18 28.06
C ILE A 70 -17.67 5.60 27.82
N PHE A 71 -16.49 5.72 27.23
CA PHE A 71 -15.84 7.01 27.01
C PHE A 71 -16.17 7.68 25.68
N GLY A 72 -16.62 6.93 24.67
CA GLY A 72 -16.93 7.44 23.34
C GLY A 72 -15.69 7.83 22.53
N ILE A 73 -14.57 7.11 22.69
CA ILE A 73 -13.30 7.34 22.00
C ILE A 73 -12.56 6.01 21.80
N SER A 74 -11.62 5.95 20.85
CA SER A 74 -10.79 4.76 20.64
C SER A 74 -9.75 4.53 21.74
N LEU A 75 -9.34 3.26 21.92
CA LEU A 75 -8.24 2.89 22.79
C LEU A 75 -6.92 3.51 22.32
N ALA A 76 -6.71 3.61 21.01
CA ALA A 76 -5.56 4.31 20.45
C ALA A 76 -5.48 5.76 20.98
N ARG A 77 -6.63 6.45 21.05
CA ARG A 77 -6.72 7.77 21.67
C ARG A 77 -6.51 7.70 23.18
N LEU A 78 -7.05 6.72 23.90
CA LEU A 78 -6.74 6.50 25.33
C LEU A 78 -5.26 6.26 25.61
N LEU A 79 -4.48 5.79 24.64
CA LEU A 79 -3.05 5.52 24.77
C LEU A 79 -2.16 6.70 24.32
N TYR A 80 -2.70 7.65 23.56
CA TYR A 80 -1.96 8.80 23.04
C TYR A 80 -1.67 9.83 24.15
N GLU A 81 -0.46 10.40 24.14
CA GLU A 81 -0.07 11.49 25.04
C GLU A 81 -0.85 12.74 24.64
N ASP A 82 -1.47 13.44 25.60
CA ASP A 82 -2.31 14.63 25.35
C ASP A 82 -3.65 14.40 24.61
N ALA A 83 -4.16 13.17 24.57
CA ALA A 83 -5.45 12.84 23.95
C ALA A 83 -6.65 13.68 24.43
N TYR A 84 -6.60 14.16 25.67
CA TYR A 84 -7.57 15.03 26.31
C TYR A 84 -7.58 16.48 25.78
N LYS A 85 -6.55 16.89 25.03
CA LYS A 85 -6.46 18.22 24.41
C LYS A 85 -7.12 18.27 23.02
N LEU A 86 -7.50 17.12 22.48
CA LEU A 86 -8.17 17.01 21.19
C LEU A 86 -9.69 17.18 21.37
N PRO A 87 -10.41 17.84 20.44
CA PRO A 87 -11.84 18.10 20.57
C PRO A 87 -12.65 16.81 20.75
N VAL A 88 -13.63 16.86 21.66
CA VAL A 88 -14.57 15.75 21.92
C VAL A 88 -15.60 15.73 20.79
N GLU A 89 -15.68 14.63 20.05
CA GLU A 89 -16.71 14.43 19.03
C GLU A 89 -18.07 14.27 19.69
N LYS A 90 -19.09 14.97 19.15
CA LYS A 90 -20.37 15.23 19.83
C LYS A 90 -21.41 14.11 19.69
N GLU A 91 -21.07 12.97 19.11
CA GLU A 91 -22.04 11.92 18.82
C GLU A 91 -21.54 10.58 19.36
N ASN A 92 -22.42 9.86 20.08
CA ASN A 92 -22.17 8.47 20.45
C ASN A 92 -22.19 7.64 19.16
N VAL A 93 -21.02 7.41 18.57
CA VAL A 93 -20.87 6.57 17.39
C VAL A 93 -21.11 5.11 17.80
N PRO A 94 -22.15 4.43 17.27
CA PRO A 94 -22.33 3.02 17.51
C PRO A 94 -21.20 2.24 16.83
N PHE A 95 -20.36 1.56 17.61
CA PHE A 95 -19.37 0.63 17.06
C PHE A 95 -20.07 -0.61 16.50
N ASN A 96 -20.08 -0.74 15.17
CA ASN A 96 -20.12 -2.04 14.51
C ASN A 96 -18.68 -2.58 14.51
N LYS A 97 -18.44 -3.91 14.52
CA LYS A 97 -17.07 -4.46 14.35
C LYS A 97 -16.49 -3.95 13.01
N GLY A 98 -15.83 -2.79 13.04
CA GLY A 98 -15.41 -2.06 11.84
C GLY A 98 -14.06 -2.53 11.31
N PHE A 99 -13.67 -2.06 10.13
CA PHE A 99 -12.51 -2.55 9.38
C PHE A 99 -11.19 -2.33 10.16
N ARG A 100 -11.14 -1.27 10.98
CA ARG A 100 -10.05 -0.96 11.93
C ARG A 100 -9.69 -2.13 12.84
N TYR A 101 -10.71 -2.83 13.36
CA TYR A 101 -10.52 -3.95 14.27
C TYR A 101 -9.72 -5.08 13.62
N TYR A 102 -10.04 -5.39 12.38
CA TYR A 102 -9.38 -6.47 11.65
C TYR A 102 -7.95 -6.10 11.29
N ALA A 103 -7.69 -4.87 10.84
CA ALA A 103 -6.34 -4.35 10.63
C ALA A 103 -5.49 -4.38 11.91
N TYR A 104 -6.08 -4.07 13.07
CA TYR A 104 -5.36 -4.10 14.34
C TYR A 104 -5.00 -5.52 14.79
N LEU A 105 -5.93 -6.48 14.66
CA LEU A 105 -5.65 -7.86 15.03
C LEU A 105 -4.76 -8.59 14.03
N ASP A 106 -4.84 -8.19 12.76
CA ASP A 106 -4.09 -8.79 11.65
C ASP A 106 -4.22 -10.32 11.60
N ASP A 107 -5.41 -10.84 11.92
CA ASP A 107 -5.69 -12.28 12.01
C ASP A 107 -6.24 -12.82 10.68
N PRO A 108 -5.54 -13.76 10.01
CA PRO A 108 -5.98 -14.34 8.74
C PRO A 108 -7.36 -15.02 8.77
N GLU A 109 -7.74 -15.66 9.88
CA GLU A 109 -9.02 -16.34 10.02
C GLU A 109 -10.15 -15.34 10.15
N LEU A 110 -9.94 -14.24 10.89
CA LEU A 110 -10.95 -13.18 11.03
C LEU A 110 -11.21 -12.46 9.71
N TYR A 111 -10.17 -12.23 8.90
CA TYR A 111 -10.37 -11.69 7.56
C TYR A 111 -11.25 -12.60 6.72
N LYS A 112 -10.94 -13.89 6.65
CA LYS A 112 -11.67 -14.83 5.79
C LYS A 112 -13.10 -15.10 6.27
N ASN A 113 -13.31 -15.20 7.58
CA ASN A 113 -14.57 -15.70 8.14
C ASN A 113 -15.54 -14.59 8.56
N GLU A 114 -15.04 -13.40 8.91
CA GLU A 114 -15.87 -12.32 9.44
C GLU A 114 -15.83 -11.05 8.58
N PHE A 115 -14.66 -10.62 8.10
CA PHE A 115 -14.51 -9.34 7.39
C PHE A 115 -15.35 -9.29 6.11
N ASP A 116 -15.39 -10.38 5.34
CA ASP A 116 -16.17 -10.47 4.11
C ASP A 116 -17.68 -10.40 4.26
N LEU A 117 -18.17 -10.75 5.45
CA LEU A 117 -19.59 -10.72 5.76
C LEU A 117 -20.05 -9.31 6.15
N LEU A 118 -19.10 -8.38 6.36
CA LEU A 118 -19.40 -6.99 6.65
C LEU A 118 -19.76 -6.27 5.36
N LEU A 119 -21.06 -6.11 5.14
CA LEU A 119 -21.59 -5.20 4.13
C LEU A 119 -22.10 -3.92 4.81
N THR A 120 -22.06 -2.81 4.09
CA THR A 120 -22.77 -1.60 4.50
C THR A 120 -24.28 -1.85 4.57
N LYS A 121 -25.05 -0.96 5.20
CA LYS A 121 -26.53 -1.08 5.30
C LYS A 121 -27.22 -1.17 3.93
N ASP A 122 -26.58 -0.63 2.89
CA ASP A 122 -26.98 -0.65 1.49
C ASP A 122 -26.33 -1.81 0.68
N GLY A 123 -25.69 -2.76 1.35
CA GLY A 123 -25.17 -4.00 0.76
C GLY A 123 -23.87 -3.84 -0.03
N LYS A 124 -23.15 -2.72 0.13
CA LYS A 124 -21.89 -2.45 -0.57
C LYS A 124 -20.69 -2.93 0.24
N SER A 125 -19.59 -3.16 -0.47
CA SER A 125 -18.30 -3.49 0.14
C SER A 125 -17.81 -2.36 1.03
N ILE A 126 -17.45 -2.74 2.25
CA ILE A 126 -16.87 -1.88 3.26
C ILE A 126 -15.51 -1.27 2.87
N LEU A 127 -14.79 -1.88 1.93
CA LEU A 127 -13.48 -1.40 1.51
C LEU A 127 -13.53 0.02 0.94
N THR A 128 -14.65 0.39 0.31
CA THR A 128 -14.86 1.71 -0.28
C THR A 128 -15.30 2.78 0.69
N GLN A 129 -15.55 2.40 1.94
CA GLN A 129 -16.09 3.28 2.94
C GLN A 129 -14.98 3.85 3.80
N THR A 130 -15.15 5.10 4.18
CA THR A 130 -14.44 5.68 5.30
C THR A 130 -15.23 5.44 6.58
N ASP A 131 -14.53 5.24 7.68
CA ASP A 131 -15.16 5.22 9.00
C ASP A 131 -15.50 6.65 9.48
N GLU A 132 -15.94 6.77 10.73
CA GLU A 132 -16.27 8.04 11.37
C GLU A 132 -15.09 9.04 11.44
N PHE A 133 -13.85 8.57 11.29
CA PHE A 133 -12.64 9.39 11.28
C PHE A 133 -12.18 9.76 9.86
N GLY A 134 -12.97 9.41 8.84
CA GLY A 134 -12.60 9.63 7.44
C GLY A 134 -11.52 8.67 6.94
N LYS A 135 -11.19 7.59 7.69
CA LYS A 135 -10.14 6.64 7.31
C LYS A 135 -10.69 5.42 6.61
N THR A 136 -9.96 4.95 5.60
CA THR A 136 -10.25 3.71 4.88
C THR A 136 -9.63 2.51 5.59
N PHE A 137 -9.96 1.30 5.13
CA PHE A 137 -9.28 0.09 5.61
C PHE A 137 -7.77 0.08 5.26
N LEU A 138 -7.38 0.65 4.12
CA LEU A 138 -5.96 0.78 3.75
C LEU A 138 -5.19 1.68 4.72
N ASP A 139 -5.80 2.76 5.21
CA ASP A 139 -5.18 3.63 6.22
C ASP A 139 -4.82 2.84 7.47
N TYR A 140 -5.73 1.98 7.92
CA TYR A 140 -5.50 1.14 9.09
C TYR A 140 -4.54 -0.01 8.84
N ILE A 141 -4.49 -0.56 7.63
CA ILE A 141 -3.45 -1.54 7.27
C ILE A 141 -2.06 -0.92 7.42
N VAL A 142 -1.88 0.30 6.90
CA VAL A 142 -0.61 1.03 7.04
C VAL A 142 -0.34 1.38 8.50
N GLU A 143 -1.32 1.97 9.19
CA GLU A 143 -1.18 2.43 10.58
C GLU A 143 -0.77 1.29 11.53
N TYR A 144 -1.38 0.11 11.38
CA TYR A 144 -1.10 -1.05 12.22
C TYR A 144 -0.08 -2.00 11.63
N ARG A 145 0.48 -1.72 10.45
CA ARG A 145 1.42 -2.58 9.73
C ARG A 145 0.89 -4.01 9.57
N SER A 146 -0.36 -4.09 9.14
CA SER A 146 -1.14 -5.33 9.03
C SER A 146 -0.71 -6.13 7.79
N ILE A 147 0.22 -7.07 7.99
CA ILE A 147 0.81 -7.87 6.91
C ILE A 147 -0.19 -8.88 6.35
N ASN A 148 -0.98 -9.51 7.23
CA ASN A 148 -2.03 -10.43 6.78
C ASN A 148 -3.17 -9.67 6.10
N GLY A 149 -3.42 -8.41 6.50
CA GLY A 149 -4.31 -7.50 5.79
C GLY A 149 -3.87 -7.22 4.35
N VAL A 150 -2.58 -6.98 4.11
CA VAL A 150 -2.03 -6.85 2.74
C VAL A 150 -2.28 -8.13 1.94
N LYS A 151 -1.87 -9.29 2.47
CA LYS A 151 -2.05 -10.59 1.80
C LYS A 151 -3.51 -10.87 1.50
N TYR A 152 -4.39 -10.54 2.44
CA TYR A 152 -5.81 -10.70 2.26
C TYR A 152 -6.37 -9.83 1.11
N LEU A 153 -6.01 -8.55 1.05
CA LEU A 153 -6.42 -7.69 -0.06
C LEU A 153 -5.89 -8.18 -1.42
N HIS A 154 -4.68 -8.74 -1.44
CA HIS A 154 -4.12 -9.37 -2.64
C HIS A 154 -4.86 -10.66 -3.02
N ASP A 155 -4.90 -11.64 -2.14
CA ASP A 155 -5.39 -12.99 -2.46
C ASP A 155 -6.90 -13.02 -2.71
N VAL A 156 -7.65 -12.19 -1.98
CA VAL A 156 -9.11 -12.22 -1.97
C VAL A 156 -9.71 -11.11 -2.84
N TYR A 157 -9.09 -9.92 -2.85
CA TYR A 157 -9.59 -8.79 -3.62
C TYR A 157 -8.76 -8.45 -4.86
N GLY A 158 -7.61 -9.07 -5.08
CA GLY A 158 -6.76 -8.83 -6.24
C GLY A 158 -6.31 -7.38 -6.35
N ILE A 159 -5.97 -6.76 -5.21
CA ILE A 159 -5.54 -5.35 -5.15
C ILE A 159 -4.40 -5.07 -6.13
N LYS A 160 -4.58 -4.06 -7.00
CA LYS A 160 -3.52 -3.59 -7.91
C LYS A 160 -3.51 -2.08 -8.07
N LEU A 161 -2.34 -1.47 -8.08
CA LEU A 161 -2.09 -0.11 -8.58
C LEU A 161 -1.42 -0.22 -9.94
N LYS A 162 -2.17 0.06 -10.99
CA LYS A 162 -1.75 -0.17 -12.38
C LYS A 162 -2.11 0.96 -13.34
N TRP A 163 -2.57 2.09 -12.80
CA TRP A 163 -3.06 3.27 -13.52
C TRP A 163 -2.38 4.55 -13.04
N TYR A 164 -2.29 5.57 -13.89
CA TYR A 164 -1.53 6.81 -13.60
C TYR A 164 -2.12 7.67 -12.48
N HIS A 165 -3.40 7.49 -12.15
CA HIS A 165 -4.10 8.24 -11.11
C HIS A 165 -3.84 7.74 -9.67
N ASN A 166 -2.93 6.77 -9.48
CA ASN A 166 -2.60 6.15 -8.19
C ASN A 166 -3.83 5.59 -7.45
N GLN A 167 -4.76 5.02 -8.19
CA GLN A 167 -5.94 4.37 -7.63
C GLN A 167 -5.71 2.86 -7.56
N PHE A 168 -6.05 2.27 -6.43
CA PHE A 168 -6.05 0.82 -6.26
C PHE A 168 -7.34 0.23 -6.83
N GLU A 169 -7.20 -0.75 -7.72
CA GLU A 169 -8.26 -1.56 -8.28
C GLU A 169 -8.46 -2.82 -7.43
N PHE A 170 -9.71 -3.19 -7.19
CA PHE A 170 -10.11 -4.45 -6.55
C PHE A 170 -11.12 -5.20 -7.43
N LYS A 171 -11.02 -6.53 -7.48
CA LYS A 171 -11.70 -7.41 -8.45
C LYS A 171 -12.72 -8.39 -7.86
N LYS A 172 -12.92 -8.41 -6.55
CA LYS A 172 -13.73 -9.45 -5.89
C LYS A 172 -15.21 -9.45 -6.28
N ASP A 173 -15.79 -8.27 -6.44
CA ASP A 173 -17.23 -8.12 -6.68
C ASP A 173 -17.56 -8.03 -8.17
N LYS A 174 -18.86 -8.09 -8.53
CA LYS A 174 -19.32 -7.80 -9.90
C LYS A 174 -19.11 -6.30 -10.20
N GLY A 175 -17.89 -5.95 -10.59
CA GLY A 175 -17.47 -4.58 -10.89
C GLY A 175 -16.07 -4.30 -10.34
N MET A 176 -15.37 -3.38 -10.99
CA MET A 176 -14.09 -2.88 -10.49
C MET A 176 -14.33 -1.79 -9.46
N ILE A 177 -13.76 -1.96 -8.28
CA ILE A 177 -13.75 -0.94 -7.24
C ILE A 177 -12.43 -0.17 -7.32
N TRP A 178 -12.51 1.15 -7.25
CA TRP A 178 -11.35 2.05 -7.32
C TRP A 178 -11.29 2.87 -6.05
N ILE A 179 -10.16 2.80 -5.35
CA ILE A 179 -9.92 3.58 -4.14
C ILE A 179 -8.77 4.53 -4.40
N HIS A 180 -9.04 5.83 -4.23
CA HIS A 180 -7.97 6.81 -4.10
C HIS A 180 -7.45 6.77 -2.68
N PHE A 181 -6.14 6.59 -2.54
CA PHE A 181 -5.50 6.39 -1.26
C PHE A 181 -4.27 7.29 -1.15
N GLU A 182 -4.35 8.30 -0.28
CA GLU A 182 -3.32 9.33 -0.17
C GLU A 182 -2.00 8.75 0.38
N ASN A 183 -2.07 7.79 1.31
CA ASN A 183 -0.90 7.18 1.96
C ASN A 183 -0.24 6.05 1.11
N CYS A 184 -0.34 6.12 -0.21
CA CYS A 184 0.11 5.06 -1.13
C CYS A 184 1.61 4.71 -1.03
N ILE A 185 2.46 5.68 -0.69
CA ILE A 185 3.90 5.48 -0.45
C ILE A 185 4.12 4.64 0.82
N GLU A 186 3.44 4.96 1.91
CA GLU A 186 3.59 4.21 3.17
C GLU A 186 3.05 2.78 3.05
N PHE A 187 2.00 2.58 2.24
CA PHE A 187 1.59 1.22 1.86
C PHE A 187 2.66 0.51 1.03
N ALA A 188 3.32 1.19 0.08
CA ALA A 188 4.44 0.59 -0.66
C ALA A 188 5.59 0.18 0.27
N ARG A 189 5.92 1.02 1.26
CA ARG A 189 6.93 0.70 2.28
C ARG A 189 6.53 -0.52 3.10
N LEU A 190 5.25 -0.62 3.49
CA LEU A 190 4.74 -1.79 4.20
C LEU A 190 4.86 -3.06 3.35
N VAL A 191 4.40 -3.04 2.09
CA VAL A 191 4.50 -4.21 1.19
C VAL A 191 5.96 -4.61 0.96
N ALA A 192 6.85 -3.64 0.72
CA ALA A 192 8.28 -3.90 0.55
C ALA A 192 8.91 -4.51 1.82
N SER A 193 8.47 -4.10 3.01
CA SER A 193 8.96 -4.65 4.29
C SER A 193 8.61 -6.12 4.52
N MET A 194 7.65 -6.66 3.76
CA MET A 194 7.30 -8.08 3.79
C MET A 194 8.35 -8.97 3.11
N ASN A 195 9.31 -8.37 2.38
CA ASN A 195 10.34 -9.06 1.60
C ASN A 195 9.76 -10.10 0.63
N ASP A 196 8.60 -9.78 0.06
CA ASP A 196 7.91 -10.59 -0.94
C ASP A 196 7.90 -9.81 -2.27
N VAL A 197 8.91 -10.06 -3.09
CA VAL A 197 9.15 -9.36 -4.36
C VAL A 197 8.04 -9.63 -5.39
N GLU A 198 7.52 -10.85 -5.40
CA GLU A 198 6.43 -11.23 -6.32
C GLU A 198 5.15 -10.49 -5.94
N LEU A 199 4.80 -10.47 -4.65
CA LEU A 199 3.65 -9.71 -4.15
C LEU A 199 3.78 -8.21 -4.43
N PHE A 200 4.96 -7.63 -4.17
CA PHE A 200 5.19 -6.20 -4.43
C PHE A 200 4.99 -5.87 -5.91
N ASN A 201 5.63 -6.64 -6.81
CA ASN A 201 5.52 -6.42 -8.25
C ASN A 201 4.12 -6.75 -8.80
N ASP A 202 3.35 -7.65 -8.16
CA ASP A 202 1.97 -7.93 -8.59
C ASP A 202 1.01 -6.80 -8.21
N ILE A 203 1.15 -6.25 -6.99
CA ILE A 203 0.36 -5.10 -6.51
C ILE A 203 0.73 -3.84 -7.32
N TYR A 204 2.02 -3.56 -7.50
CA TYR A 204 2.51 -2.36 -8.19
C TYR A 204 2.89 -2.66 -9.65
N ASP A 205 1.87 -2.71 -10.50
CA ASP A 205 1.96 -3.20 -11.87
C ASP A 205 2.38 -2.09 -12.86
N SER A 206 3.69 -1.81 -12.88
CA SER A 206 4.33 -0.90 -13.83
C SER A 206 4.23 -1.38 -15.29
N TYR A 207 4.10 -2.68 -15.50
CA TYR A 207 3.96 -3.29 -16.83
C TYR A 207 2.64 -2.86 -17.48
N ASN A 208 1.53 -2.94 -16.76
CA ASN A 208 0.23 -2.49 -17.27
C ASN A 208 0.31 -1.03 -17.73
N MET A 209 0.90 -0.15 -16.91
CA MET A 209 1.07 1.26 -17.24
C MET A 209 1.86 1.47 -18.54
N PHE A 210 2.97 0.75 -18.68
CA PHE A 210 3.81 0.83 -19.86
C PHE A 210 3.08 0.35 -21.13
N PHE A 211 2.44 -0.83 -21.09
CA PHE A 211 1.83 -1.42 -22.29
C PHE A 211 0.47 -0.83 -22.67
N THR A 212 -0.26 -0.21 -21.72
CA THR A 212 -1.59 0.36 -22.00
C THR A 212 -1.56 1.86 -22.28
N ASN A 213 -0.76 2.61 -21.52
CA ASN A 213 -0.75 4.08 -21.61
C ASN A 213 0.50 4.58 -22.34
N GLY A 214 1.62 3.86 -22.25
CA GLY A 214 2.88 4.27 -22.86
C GLY A 214 3.46 5.56 -22.26
N HIS A 215 2.99 5.98 -21.09
CA HIS A 215 3.52 7.09 -20.29
C HIS A 215 2.91 7.04 -18.89
N TYR A 216 3.56 7.63 -17.89
CA TYR A 216 3.01 7.71 -16.52
C TYR A 216 2.12 8.95 -16.27
N ALA A 217 1.82 9.74 -17.31
CA ALA A 217 0.86 10.86 -17.32
C ALA A 217 1.07 12.04 -16.35
N ALA A 218 1.97 11.98 -15.37
CA ALA A 218 2.41 13.13 -14.56
C ALA A 218 3.56 12.75 -13.60
N GLU A 219 4.21 13.76 -13.01
CA GLU A 219 5.07 13.60 -11.81
C GLU A 219 4.30 13.08 -10.59
N SER A 220 2.97 13.22 -10.58
CA SER A 220 2.14 12.73 -9.47
C SER A 220 1.97 11.21 -9.48
N CYS A 221 2.24 10.49 -10.58
CA CYS A 221 2.16 9.04 -10.60
C CYS A 221 3.20 8.42 -9.66
N ILE A 222 2.80 7.45 -8.82
CA ILE A 222 3.67 6.84 -7.81
C ILE A 222 4.95 6.26 -8.43
N PHE A 223 4.87 5.73 -9.65
CA PHE A 223 6.01 5.18 -10.39
C PHE A 223 7.05 6.23 -10.80
N CYS A 224 6.72 7.53 -10.69
CA CYS A 224 7.64 8.65 -10.93
C CYS A 224 8.12 9.30 -9.61
N GLN A 225 7.48 8.99 -8.48
CA GLN A 225 7.77 9.64 -7.20
C GLN A 225 9.08 9.13 -6.61
N GLY A 226 9.94 10.06 -6.20
CA GLY A 226 11.25 9.74 -5.63
C GLY A 226 11.16 8.74 -4.49
N GLU A 227 10.27 8.98 -3.51
CA GLU A 227 10.09 8.12 -2.34
C GLU A 227 9.75 6.68 -2.68
N TYR A 228 8.98 6.44 -3.75
CA TYR A 228 8.69 5.09 -4.25
C TYR A 228 9.92 4.46 -4.91
N LEU A 229 10.64 5.23 -5.72
CA LEU A 229 11.86 4.76 -6.40
C LEU A 229 12.96 4.42 -5.38
N GLU A 230 13.04 5.16 -4.27
CA GLU A 230 13.94 4.83 -3.16
C GLU A 230 13.63 3.47 -2.54
N ILE A 231 12.35 3.09 -2.39
CA ILE A 231 11.97 1.77 -1.86
C ILE A 231 12.59 0.65 -2.72
N ILE A 232 12.56 0.80 -4.04
CA ILE A 232 13.12 -0.18 -4.98
C ILE A 232 14.65 -0.13 -4.95
N LEU A 233 15.26 1.06 -4.94
CA LEU A 233 16.72 1.21 -4.98
C LEU A 233 17.42 0.81 -3.68
N ASP A 234 16.77 1.02 -2.53
CA ASP A 234 17.29 0.69 -1.19
C ASP A 234 17.10 -0.80 -0.83
N ASN A 235 16.13 -1.50 -1.44
CA ASN A 235 15.91 -2.93 -1.22
C ASN A 235 16.60 -3.77 -2.31
N ASP A 236 17.56 -4.61 -1.91
CA ASP A 236 18.34 -5.42 -2.85
C ASP A 236 17.47 -6.36 -3.70
N ASP A 237 16.54 -7.09 -3.10
CA ASP A 237 15.74 -8.09 -3.82
C ASP A 237 14.78 -7.42 -4.82
N LEU A 238 14.15 -6.30 -4.42
CA LEU A 238 13.33 -5.48 -5.33
C LEU A 238 14.18 -4.88 -6.45
N PHE A 239 15.36 -4.34 -6.14
CA PHE A 239 16.27 -3.80 -7.14
C PHE A 239 16.68 -4.87 -8.16
N HIS A 240 17.05 -6.07 -7.72
CA HIS A 240 17.43 -7.14 -8.64
C HIS A 240 16.26 -7.59 -9.51
N SER A 241 15.04 -7.56 -8.99
CA SER A 241 13.82 -7.96 -9.73
C SER A 241 13.55 -7.09 -10.97
N ILE A 242 14.03 -5.84 -11.03
CA ILE A 242 13.77 -4.97 -12.18
C ILE A 242 14.55 -5.39 -13.44
N PHE A 243 15.59 -6.21 -13.29
CA PHE A 243 16.41 -6.74 -14.39
C PHE A 243 15.85 -8.02 -15.01
N GLU A 244 14.87 -8.64 -14.38
CA GLU A 244 14.31 -9.91 -14.83
C GLU A 244 13.50 -9.73 -16.11
N ILE A 245 13.88 -10.45 -17.17
CA ILE A 245 13.07 -10.57 -18.38
C ILE A 245 12.05 -11.67 -18.13
N LYS A 246 10.77 -11.30 -18.03
CA LYS A 246 9.69 -12.26 -17.76
C LYS A 246 8.48 -12.04 -18.67
N PRO A 247 7.64 -13.09 -18.87
CA PRO A 247 6.38 -12.92 -19.58
C PRO A 247 5.41 -12.06 -18.75
N TYR A 248 4.74 -11.13 -19.40
CA TYR A 248 3.67 -10.30 -18.87
C TYR A 248 2.43 -10.45 -19.75
N GLU A 249 1.35 -10.98 -19.18
CA GLU A 249 0.08 -11.17 -19.89
C GLU A 249 -0.79 -9.91 -19.75
N LEU A 250 -0.85 -9.11 -20.82
CA LEU A 250 -1.76 -7.98 -20.91
C LEU A 250 -3.14 -8.46 -21.37
N LYS A 251 -4.13 -8.40 -20.49
CA LYS A 251 -5.54 -8.63 -20.86
C LYS A 251 -6.08 -7.46 -21.66
N LEU A 252 -6.65 -7.75 -22.82
CA LEU A 252 -7.20 -6.74 -23.70
C LEU A 252 -8.58 -6.29 -23.23
N ASP A 253 -8.89 -5.03 -23.49
CA ASP A 253 -10.23 -4.49 -23.32
C ASP A 253 -11.17 -4.99 -24.43
N SER A 254 -12.45 -4.65 -24.34
CA SER A 254 -13.44 -5.09 -25.33
C SER A 254 -13.14 -4.62 -26.75
N ILE A 255 -12.39 -3.53 -26.95
CA ILE A 255 -12.00 -3.04 -28.27
C ILE A 255 -10.85 -3.90 -28.79
N GLY A 256 -9.76 -4.00 -28.03
CA GLY A 256 -8.59 -4.80 -28.39
C GLY A 256 -8.93 -6.27 -28.64
N LYS A 257 -9.84 -6.87 -27.84
CA LYS A 257 -10.32 -8.24 -28.08
C LYS A 257 -11.00 -8.40 -29.43
N ARG A 258 -11.80 -7.41 -29.85
CA ARG A 258 -12.49 -7.42 -31.14
C ARG A 258 -11.54 -7.20 -32.30
N GLU A 259 -10.55 -6.33 -32.13
CA GLU A 259 -9.57 -6.03 -33.17
C GLU A 259 -8.59 -7.19 -33.40
N LYS A 260 -8.05 -7.74 -32.30
CA LYS A 260 -6.99 -8.76 -32.36
C LYS A 260 -7.50 -10.20 -32.31
N GLN A 261 -8.79 -10.40 -32.05
CA GLN A 261 -9.42 -11.72 -31.96
C GLN A 261 -8.76 -12.65 -30.91
N VAL A 262 -8.16 -12.06 -29.87
CA VAL A 262 -7.52 -12.76 -28.74
C VAL A 262 -7.91 -12.10 -27.43
N ASP A 263 -7.88 -12.83 -26.32
CA ASP A 263 -8.22 -12.31 -24.99
C ASP A 263 -7.10 -11.50 -24.34
N SER A 264 -5.85 -11.82 -24.67
CA SER A 264 -4.65 -11.22 -24.09
C SER A 264 -3.47 -11.26 -25.06
N ILE A 265 -2.46 -10.44 -24.78
CA ILE A 265 -1.15 -10.43 -25.46
C ILE A 265 -0.08 -10.69 -24.41
N THR A 266 0.88 -11.56 -24.73
CA THR A 266 2.04 -11.80 -23.84
C THR A 266 3.26 -11.07 -24.35
N TYR A 267 3.80 -10.17 -23.52
CA TYR A 267 5.06 -9.49 -23.77
C TYR A 267 6.17 -10.12 -22.95
N HIS A 268 7.39 -10.22 -23.49
CA HIS A 268 8.57 -10.62 -22.72
C HIS A 268 9.40 -9.36 -22.47
N SER A 269 9.40 -8.87 -21.23
CA SER A 269 9.99 -7.56 -20.94
C SER A 269 10.63 -7.51 -19.56
N ILE A 270 11.63 -6.65 -19.43
CA ILE A 270 12.15 -6.20 -18.14
C ILE A 270 11.16 -5.24 -17.47
N ASN A 271 11.33 -4.96 -16.18
CA ASN A 271 10.39 -4.10 -15.46
C ASN A 271 10.48 -2.65 -15.95
N PRO A 272 9.39 -2.04 -16.46
CA PRO A 272 9.40 -0.69 -16.99
C PRO A 272 9.82 0.41 -16.00
N ILE A 273 9.78 0.13 -14.69
CA ILE A 273 10.24 1.06 -13.67
C ILE A 273 11.74 1.37 -13.78
N ILE A 274 12.52 0.50 -14.42
CA ILE A 274 13.99 0.58 -14.49
C ILE A 274 14.49 1.93 -15.01
N ASN A 275 13.82 2.55 -15.99
CA ASN A 275 14.23 3.84 -16.53
C ASN A 275 13.98 4.99 -15.54
N ASN A 276 12.92 4.92 -14.74
CA ASN A 276 12.69 5.88 -13.67
C ASN A 276 13.67 5.67 -12.51
N CYS A 277 13.97 4.43 -12.14
CA CYS A 277 15.02 4.11 -11.18
C CYS A 277 16.39 4.65 -11.65
N LEU A 278 16.75 4.47 -12.93
CA LEU A 278 17.98 5.01 -13.50
C LEU A 278 17.99 6.54 -13.44
N ARG A 279 16.93 7.19 -13.93
CA ARG A 279 16.78 8.65 -13.92
C ARG A 279 16.95 9.21 -12.50
N TYR A 280 16.32 8.57 -11.51
CA TYR A 280 16.41 8.98 -10.12
C TYR A 280 17.81 8.76 -9.55
N ALA A 281 18.42 7.59 -9.79
CA ALA A 281 19.78 7.28 -9.34
C ALA A 281 20.83 8.24 -9.93
N LEU A 282 20.68 8.63 -11.20
CA LEU A 282 21.55 9.61 -11.87
C LEU A 282 21.44 11.03 -11.29
N LYS A 283 20.27 11.39 -10.74
CA LYS A 283 20.07 12.68 -10.04
C LYS A 283 20.62 12.67 -8.60
N HIS A 284 20.89 11.49 -8.05
CA HIS A 284 21.29 11.29 -6.65
C HIS A 284 22.50 10.34 -6.55
N LEU A 285 23.55 10.65 -7.31
CA LEU A 285 24.74 9.80 -7.41
C LEU A 285 25.51 9.65 -6.09
N ASP A 286 25.39 10.62 -5.19
CA ASP A 286 25.96 10.56 -3.85
C ASP A 286 25.48 9.33 -3.06
N LYS A 287 24.23 8.91 -3.26
CA LYS A 287 23.65 7.70 -2.64
C LYS A 287 23.62 6.51 -3.59
N TYR A 288 23.23 6.71 -4.85
CA TYR A 288 22.84 5.61 -5.76
C TYR A 288 23.77 5.39 -6.95
N LYS A 289 25.01 5.92 -6.94
CA LYS A 289 25.97 5.71 -8.03
C LYS A 289 26.15 4.23 -8.41
N HIS A 290 26.28 3.34 -7.43
CA HIS A 290 26.44 1.90 -7.67
C HIS A 290 25.22 1.30 -8.40
N ARG A 291 24.00 1.63 -7.96
CA ARG A 291 22.76 1.22 -8.64
C ARG A 291 22.66 1.75 -10.08
N ALA A 292 23.05 3.00 -10.30
CA ALA A 292 23.09 3.58 -11.65
C ALA A 292 24.08 2.82 -12.55
N ILE A 293 25.27 2.47 -12.04
CA ILE A 293 26.26 1.68 -12.77
C ILE A 293 25.69 0.30 -13.15
N ASP A 294 25.03 -0.38 -12.22
CA ASP A 294 24.45 -1.70 -12.46
C ASP A 294 23.36 -1.64 -13.55
N ILE A 295 22.46 -0.65 -13.47
CA ILE A 295 21.44 -0.46 -14.50
C ILE A 295 22.06 -0.15 -15.86
N LEU A 296 23.06 0.73 -15.93
CA LEU A 296 23.72 1.08 -17.19
C LEU A 296 24.46 -0.12 -17.81
N LYS A 297 25.19 -0.90 -17.00
CA LYS A 297 25.89 -2.12 -17.46
C LYS A 297 24.91 -3.15 -17.99
N PHE A 298 23.80 -3.38 -17.29
CA PHE A 298 22.73 -4.24 -17.76
C PHE A 298 22.16 -3.70 -19.08
N GLY A 299 21.83 -2.40 -19.13
CA GLY A 299 21.27 -1.73 -20.30
C GLY A 299 22.14 -1.79 -21.53
N ILE A 300 23.47 -1.69 -21.39
CA ILE A 300 24.40 -1.86 -22.53
C ILE A 300 24.23 -3.24 -23.16
N ASN A 301 24.17 -4.30 -22.35
CA ASN A 301 24.04 -5.66 -22.85
C ASN A 301 22.63 -5.96 -23.37
N TYR A 302 21.62 -5.54 -22.62
CA TYR A 302 20.22 -5.72 -22.97
C TYR A 302 19.87 -4.99 -24.28
N ASN A 303 20.16 -3.69 -24.38
CA ASN A 303 19.88 -2.93 -25.59
C ASN A 303 20.68 -3.43 -26.80
N LYS A 304 21.89 -3.99 -26.62
CA LYS A 304 22.64 -4.59 -27.73
C LYS A 304 21.91 -5.81 -28.30
N LYS A 305 21.30 -6.63 -27.44
CA LYS A 305 20.47 -7.77 -27.87
C LYS A 305 19.20 -7.31 -28.58
N VAL A 306 18.54 -6.27 -28.07
CA VAL A 306 17.38 -5.66 -28.74
C VAL A 306 17.79 -5.12 -30.11
N ALA A 307 18.89 -4.35 -30.17
CA ALA A 307 19.44 -3.78 -31.40
C ALA A 307 19.80 -4.82 -32.45
N SER A 308 20.31 -6.00 -32.07
CA SER A 308 20.64 -7.06 -33.02
C SER A 308 19.41 -7.72 -33.65
N ASN A 309 18.23 -7.55 -33.05
CA ASN A 309 16.98 -8.17 -33.50
C ASN A 309 16.09 -7.22 -34.31
N ILE A 310 16.52 -5.98 -34.54
CA ILE A 310 15.71 -4.96 -35.21
C ILE A 310 16.42 -4.37 -36.43
N CYS A 311 15.62 -3.78 -37.33
CA CYS A 311 16.10 -2.91 -38.40
C CYS A 311 15.94 -1.45 -37.96
N TYR A 312 17.03 -0.77 -37.64
CA TYR A 312 17.04 0.60 -37.09
C TYR A 312 16.17 1.59 -37.87
N ASP A 313 16.15 1.51 -39.20
CA ASP A 313 15.40 2.43 -40.06
C ASP A 313 13.87 2.35 -39.85
N ASN A 314 13.38 1.21 -39.37
CA ASN A 314 11.95 0.99 -39.13
C ASN A 314 11.56 1.21 -37.66
N HIS A 315 12.52 1.45 -36.75
CA HIS A 315 12.25 1.51 -35.32
C HIS A 315 12.58 2.88 -34.72
N TYR A 316 11.78 3.28 -33.73
CA TYR A 316 11.96 4.56 -33.05
C TYR A 316 11.49 4.51 -31.59
N VAL A 317 12.11 5.33 -30.75
CA VAL A 317 11.69 5.55 -29.37
C VAL A 317 10.54 6.55 -29.36
N CYS A 318 9.41 6.15 -28.77
CA CYS A 318 8.16 6.91 -28.86
C CYS A 318 7.71 7.59 -27.56
N ASN A 319 8.39 7.36 -26.42
CA ASN A 319 8.01 7.98 -25.14
C ASN A 319 9.21 8.09 -24.17
N GLU A 320 8.96 8.79 -23.06
CA GLU A 320 9.90 9.02 -21.95
C GLU A 320 10.13 7.79 -21.07
N LEU A 321 9.39 6.70 -21.31
CA LEU A 321 9.57 5.41 -20.64
C LEU A 321 10.52 4.49 -21.38
N GLY A 322 10.95 4.86 -22.59
CA GLY A 322 11.90 4.07 -23.37
C GLY A 322 11.22 3.01 -24.23
N ALA A 323 9.98 3.24 -24.66
CA ALA A 323 9.33 2.32 -25.58
C ALA A 323 9.86 2.46 -27.01
N LEU A 324 10.24 1.34 -27.58
CA LEU A 324 10.67 1.15 -28.94
C LEU A 324 9.52 0.58 -29.77
N LYS A 325 9.10 1.31 -30.81
CA LYS A 325 8.05 0.92 -31.76
C LYS A 325 8.62 0.64 -33.14
N ASN A 326 7.89 -0.11 -33.96
CA ASN A 326 8.18 -0.35 -35.37
C ASN A 326 7.11 0.35 -36.24
N PHE A 327 7.51 1.10 -37.26
CA PHE A 327 6.59 1.74 -38.20
C PHE A 327 5.78 0.78 -39.07
N LYS A 328 6.23 -0.48 -39.18
CA LYS A 328 5.63 -1.51 -40.05
C LYS A 328 4.89 -2.58 -39.26
N ASP A 329 5.02 -2.57 -37.94
CA ASP A 329 4.44 -3.58 -37.05
C ASP A 329 3.93 -2.88 -35.79
N ASP A 330 2.62 -2.63 -35.76
CA ASP A 330 1.94 -1.96 -34.66
C ASP A 330 1.95 -2.80 -33.37
N ASP A 331 2.20 -4.11 -33.48
CA ASP A 331 2.29 -5.02 -32.33
C ASP A 331 3.68 -5.06 -31.71
N PHE A 332 4.70 -4.55 -32.41
CA PHE A 332 6.06 -4.45 -31.87
C PHE A 332 6.14 -3.33 -30.81
N TYR A 333 6.34 -3.75 -29.56
CA TYR A 333 6.52 -2.84 -28.45
C TYR A 333 7.52 -3.42 -27.45
N GLU A 334 8.73 -2.86 -27.44
CA GLU A 334 9.78 -3.27 -26.49
C GLU A 334 10.25 -2.11 -25.62
N LEU A 335 10.65 -2.42 -24.40
CA LEU A 335 11.34 -1.48 -23.54
C LEU A 335 12.83 -1.45 -23.89
N ILE A 336 13.42 -0.26 -24.03
CA ILE A 336 14.87 -0.04 -24.04
C ILE A 336 15.29 0.78 -22.82
N ILE A 337 16.53 0.58 -22.37
CA ILE A 337 17.10 1.39 -21.30
C ILE A 337 17.77 2.62 -21.90
N PHE A 338 17.42 3.81 -21.42
CA PHE A 338 18.02 5.04 -21.93
C PHE A 338 18.16 6.07 -20.81
N THR A 339 18.86 7.15 -21.10
CA THR A 339 19.00 8.27 -20.18
C THR A 339 18.69 9.58 -20.89
N ASP A 340 18.02 10.45 -20.16
CA ASP A 340 17.78 11.86 -20.46
C ASP A 340 18.41 12.80 -19.41
N VAL A 341 19.21 12.24 -18.49
CA VAL A 341 19.88 12.99 -17.42
C VAL A 341 21.35 13.19 -17.76
N GLU A 342 21.78 14.45 -17.77
CA GLU A 342 23.19 14.82 -17.86
C GLU A 342 23.86 14.71 -16.48
N THR A 343 25.09 14.22 -16.46
CA THR A 343 25.91 14.09 -15.25
C THR A 343 27.34 14.46 -15.54
N ASN A 344 28.07 14.93 -14.52
CA ASN A 344 29.50 15.25 -14.58
C ASN A 344 30.41 14.09 -14.11
N ASP A 345 29.84 12.97 -13.66
CA ASP A 345 30.62 11.80 -13.26
C ASP A 345 31.16 11.07 -14.50
N SER A 346 32.49 11.01 -14.63
CA SER A 346 33.16 10.51 -15.82
C SER A 346 32.93 9.02 -16.09
N GLU A 347 32.78 8.21 -15.04
CA GLU A 347 32.49 6.78 -15.15
C GLU A 347 31.07 6.57 -15.68
N ILE A 348 30.10 7.28 -15.09
CA ILE A 348 28.71 7.23 -15.55
C ILE A 348 28.60 7.74 -16.99
N GLN A 349 29.27 8.84 -17.33
CA GLN A 349 29.32 9.33 -18.72
C GLN A 349 29.86 8.25 -19.66
N ALA A 350 30.96 7.58 -19.31
CA ALA A 350 31.54 6.53 -20.15
C ALA A 350 30.57 5.35 -20.38
N LEU A 351 29.77 4.99 -19.37
CA LEU A 351 28.74 3.96 -19.50
C LEU A 351 27.57 4.43 -20.38
N ILE A 352 27.09 5.66 -20.18
CA ILE A 352 26.04 6.26 -21.01
C ILE A 352 26.44 6.29 -22.49
N HIS A 353 27.69 6.64 -22.80
CA HIS A 353 28.19 6.65 -24.19
C HIS A 353 28.23 5.26 -24.84
N GLN A 354 28.27 4.18 -24.05
CA GLN A 354 28.26 2.81 -24.53
C GLN A 354 26.84 2.24 -24.74
N LEU A 355 25.80 2.92 -24.24
CA LEU A 355 24.42 2.52 -24.50
C LEU A 355 24.12 2.66 -26.01
N PRO A 356 23.56 1.61 -26.65
CA PRO A 356 23.07 1.71 -28.02
C PRO A 356 22.08 2.87 -28.17
N LYS A 357 22.29 3.69 -29.21
CA LYS A 357 21.42 4.82 -29.53
C LYS A 357 20.36 4.38 -30.52
N PHE A 358 19.11 4.70 -30.23
CA PHE A 358 17.97 4.41 -31.10
C PHE A 358 17.44 5.71 -31.71
N ASN A 359 16.81 5.60 -32.88
CA ASN A 359 16.16 6.73 -33.52
C ASN A 359 15.05 7.27 -32.61
N LYS A 360 14.88 8.58 -32.57
CA LYS A 360 13.73 9.22 -31.91
C LYS A 360 12.68 9.54 -32.97
N LEU A 361 11.40 9.51 -32.58
CA LEU A 361 10.34 10.04 -33.44
C LEU A 361 10.69 11.49 -33.77
N ARG A 362 10.74 11.81 -35.07
CA ARG A 362 11.08 13.15 -35.56
C ARG A 362 9.91 14.12 -35.42
#